data_AF-G3GTZ1-F1
#
_entry.id   AF-G3GTZ1-F1
#
_cell.length_a   1.000
_cell.length_b   1.000
_cell.length_c   1.000
_cell.angle_alpha   90.00
_cell.angle_beta   90.00
_cell.angle_gamma   90.00
#
_symmetry.space_group_name_H-M   'P 1'
#
loop_
_entity.id
_entity.type
_entity.pdbx_description
1 polymer ?
#
loop_
_entity_poly.entity_id
_entity_poly.type
_entity_poly.pdbx_seq_one_letter_code
_entity_poly.pdbx_strand_id
1 'polypeptide(L)'
;MRKVWLHQTRIGLGLCDVAGQGYLRESDLENYILEHTPTLPQLDGLEKSFYSFYVCTAVREFFFFLDPLRTGKIKIQDTLACSFLVDLLELRDEELSKESQETNWFSAPSALRVYGQYLNLDKDHNSMLSKEELSCYRTATMTNVFLDRVFQECLTYDGEMDYKTYLDFVLTLENRKEPAALQYIFKLLDTENKGYLNVFFLNYFFRDIQELMKIHGRNPVSFQDVKDEIFDMVKPKDPLKISLQDLINSNHGDTVTTILIDLNGFWTYENREALVANDNENSEDLDDT
;
A
#
# COMPACT_ATOMS: atom_id res chain seq x y z
N MET A 1 19.48 2.92 -24.54
CA MET A 1 18.01 3.04 -24.72
C MET A 1 17.34 3.84 -23.60
N ARG A 2 17.56 3.53 -22.31
CA ARG A 2 16.95 4.24 -21.17
C ARG A 2 16.98 5.78 -21.20
N LYS A 3 18.10 6.41 -21.58
CA LYS A 3 18.20 7.88 -21.72
C LYS A 3 17.24 8.47 -22.77
N VAL A 4 17.02 7.75 -23.87
CA VAL A 4 16.11 8.19 -24.94
C VAL A 4 14.67 8.13 -24.46
N TRP A 5 14.28 7.06 -23.76
CA TRP A 5 12.94 6.94 -23.19
C TRP A 5 12.65 8.03 -22.15
N LEU A 6 13.58 8.31 -21.25
CA LEU A 6 13.42 9.41 -20.28
C LEU A 6 13.27 10.77 -20.97
N HIS A 7 14.02 11.03 -22.04
CA HIS A 7 13.84 12.26 -22.83
C HIS A 7 12.48 12.32 -23.52
N GLN A 8 12.00 11.22 -24.10
CA GLN A 8 10.67 11.13 -24.70
C GLN A 8 9.57 11.35 -23.66
N THR A 9 9.67 10.67 -22.50
CA THR A 9 8.73 10.83 -21.39
C THR A 9 8.71 12.26 -20.89
N ARG A 10 9.87 12.90 -20.70
CA ARG A 10 9.93 14.31 -20.29
C ARG A 10 9.21 15.22 -21.27
N ILE A 11 9.36 14.99 -22.58
CA ILE A 11 8.64 15.75 -23.60
C ILE A 11 7.14 15.46 -23.50
N GLY A 12 6.75 14.19 -23.43
CA GLY A 12 5.34 13.77 -23.34
C GLY A 12 4.63 14.36 -22.12
N LEU A 13 5.18 14.18 -20.92
CA LEU A 13 4.63 14.76 -19.69
C LEU A 13 4.60 16.31 -19.74
N GLY A 14 5.59 16.93 -20.39
CA GLY A 14 5.61 18.38 -20.60
C GLY A 14 4.50 18.86 -21.53
N LEU A 15 4.04 18.04 -22.47
CA LEU A 15 2.90 18.36 -23.35
C LEU A 15 1.56 18.23 -22.61
N CYS A 16 1.48 17.39 -21.57
CA CYS A 16 0.29 17.24 -20.74
C CYS A 16 0.05 18.45 -19.81
N ASP A 17 1.11 19.17 -19.42
CA ASP A 17 1.01 20.40 -18.62
C ASP A 17 0.62 21.61 -19.49
N VAL A 18 -0.64 21.63 -19.91
CA VAL A 18 -1.21 22.68 -20.78
C VAL A 18 -1.05 24.08 -20.17
N ALA A 19 -1.04 24.18 -18.83
CA ALA A 19 -0.91 25.45 -18.12
C ALA A 19 0.55 25.87 -17.87
N GLY A 20 1.54 25.02 -18.18
CA GLY A 20 2.96 25.27 -17.97
C GLY A 20 3.34 25.50 -16.50
N GLN A 21 2.60 24.89 -15.56
CA GLN A 21 2.79 25.10 -14.12
C GLN A 21 3.85 24.17 -13.50
N GLY A 22 4.30 23.16 -14.22
CA GLY A 22 5.26 22.15 -13.78
C GLY A 22 4.64 20.99 -12.99
N TYR A 23 3.32 20.85 -13.00
CA TYR A 23 2.59 19.81 -12.28
C TYR A 23 1.63 19.07 -13.21
N LEU A 24 1.39 17.79 -12.92
CA LEU A 24 0.38 16.96 -13.56
C LEU A 24 -0.79 16.79 -12.61
N ARG A 25 -2.00 16.89 -13.14
CA ARG A 25 -3.22 16.39 -12.51
C ARG A 25 -3.43 14.94 -12.90
N GLU A 26 -4.35 14.31 -12.20
CA GLU A 26 -4.67 12.90 -12.43
C GLU A 26 -5.11 12.64 -13.86
N SER A 27 -6.01 13.48 -14.40
CA SER A 27 -6.45 13.43 -15.80
C SER A 27 -5.31 13.56 -16.81
N ASP A 28 -4.26 14.33 -16.47
CA ASP A 28 -3.14 14.57 -17.36
C ASP A 28 -2.30 13.28 -17.50
N LEU A 29 -2.08 12.59 -16.38
CA LEU A 29 -1.36 11.33 -16.35
C LEU A 29 -2.20 10.16 -16.88
N GLU A 30 -3.51 10.15 -16.61
CA GLU A 30 -4.46 9.18 -17.19
C GLU A 30 -4.41 9.21 -18.72
N ASN A 31 -4.51 10.41 -19.32
CA ASN A 31 -4.42 10.57 -20.77
C ASN A 31 -3.06 10.12 -21.30
N TYR A 32 -1.96 10.52 -20.65
CA TYR A 32 -0.62 10.10 -21.04
C TYR A 32 -0.47 8.58 -21.04
N ILE A 33 -0.85 7.90 -19.95
CA ILE A 33 -0.73 6.44 -19.85
C ILE A 33 -1.64 5.77 -20.86
N LEU A 34 -2.89 6.22 -21.01
CA LEU A 34 -3.85 5.65 -21.95
C LEU A 34 -3.34 5.71 -23.41
N GLU A 35 -2.77 6.84 -23.83
CA GLU A 35 -2.20 7.00 -25.17
C GLU A 35 -0.98 6.09 -25.41
N HIS A 36 -0.20 5.84 -24.36
CA HIS A 36 1.02 5.04 -24.46
C HIS A 36 0.81 3.54 -24.25
N THR A 37 -0.25 3.10 -23.57
CA THR A 37 -0.56 1.68 -23.33
C THR A 37 -0.45 0.81 -24.59
N PRO A 38 -1.02 1.18 -25.76
CA PRO A 38 -0.94 0.36 -26.98
C PRO A 38 0.46 0.27 -27.60
N THR A 39 1.43 1.02 -27.08
CA THR A 39 2.82 1.03 -27.57
C THR A 39 3.77 0.23 -26.68
N LEU A 40 3.26 -0.35 -25.60
CA LEU A 40 4.03 -1.14 -24.64
C LEU A 40 3.85 -2.63 -24.94
N PRO A 41 4.87 -3.34 -25.46
CA PRO A 41 4.75 -4.74 -25.86
C PRO A 41 4.29 -5.65 -24.72
N GLN A 42 4.70 -5.35 -23.48
CA GLN A 42 4.30 -6.13 -22.31
C GLN A 42 2.80 -5.99 -21.94
N LEU A 43 2.06 -5.10 -22.61
CA LEU A 43 0.63 -4.88 -22.42
C LEU A 43 -0.22 -5.31 -23.62
N ASP A 44 0.37 -5.83 -24.70
CA ASP A 44 -0.33 -6.17 -25.94
C ASP A 44 -1.47 -7.19 -25.76
N GLY A 45 -1.37 -8.04 -24.72
CA GLY A 45 -2.39 -9.04 -24.39
C GLY A 45 -3.58 -8.51 -23.60
N LEU A 46 -3.57 -7.26 -23.16
CA LEU A 46 -4.66 -6.69 -22.36
C LEU A 46 -5.90 -6.41 -23.22
N GLU A 47 -7.06 -6.85 -22.73
CA GLU A 47 -8.34 -6.51 -23.35
C GLU A 47 -8.61 -5.00 -23.25
N LYS A 48 -9.16 -4.41 -24.32
CA LYS A 48 -9.49 -2.97 -24.34
C LYS A 48 -10.52 -2.57 -23.29
N SER A 49 -11.41 -3.47 -22.91
CA SER A 49 -12.36 -3.32 -21.80
C SER A 49 -11.66 -3.08 -20.46
N PHE A 50 -10.43 -3.58 -20.29
CA PHE A 50 -9.65 -3.44 -19.07
C PHE A 50 -8.82 -2.16 -19.02
N TYR A 51 -8.69 -1.42 -20.13
CA TYR A 51 -7.78 -0.27 -20.20
C TYR A 51 -8.10 0.82 -19.17
N SER A 52 -9.37 1.08 -18.88
CA SER A 52 -9.75 2.05 -17.84
C SER A 52 -9.26 1.64 -16.45
N PHE A 53 -9.35 0.35 -16.11
CA PHE A 53 -8.86 -0.18 -14.85
C PHE A 53 -7.34 -0.20 -14.81
N TYR A 54 -6.68 -0.61 -15.90
CA TYR A 54 -5.22 -0.56 -16.01
C TYR A 54 -4.68 0.86 -15.79
N VAL A 55 -5.24 1.84 -16.51
CA VAL A 55 -4.84 3.24 -16.38
C VAL A 55 -5.08 3.74 -14.96
N CYS A 56 -6.23 3.42 -14.35
CA CYS A 56 -6.50 3.74 -12.95
C CYS A 56 -5.41 3.16 -12.02
N THR A 57 -5.08 1.87 -12.15
CA THR A 57 -4.04 1.18 -11.38
C THR A 57 -2.66 1.81 -11.53
N ALA A 58 -2.27 2.12 -12.76
CA ALA A 58 -0.99 2.73 -13.06
C ALA A 58 -0.90 4.16 -12.52
N VAL A 59 -1.90 5.01 -12.78
CA VAL A 59 -1.94 6.40 -12.30
C VAL A 59 -1.95 6.45 -10.78
N ARG A 60 -2.68 5.52 -10.14
CA ARG A 60 -2.79 5.48 -8.69
C ARG A 60 -1.45 5.30 -8.00
N GLU A 61 -0.55 4.49 -8.56
CA GLU A 61 0.83 4.34 -8.06
C GLU A 61 1.52 5.70 -7.93
N PHE A 62 1.51 6.50 -9.00
CA PHE A 62 2.14 7.82 -9.00
C PHE A 62 1.51 8.76 -7.97
N PHE A 63 0.18 8.87 -7.95
CA PHE A 63 -0.51 9.80 -7.05
C PHE A 63 -0.48 9.33 -5.59
N PHE A 64 -0.40 8.04 -5.33
CA PHE A 64 -0.29 7.52 -3.98
C PHE A 64 1.03 7.98 -3.33
N PHE A 65 2.15 7.83 -4.03
CA PHE A 65 3.48 8.14 -3.50
C PHE A 65 3.92 9.59 -3.69
N LEU A 66 3.54 10.27 -4.78
CA LEU A 66 3.97 11.65 -5.07
C LEU A 66 3.01 12.73 -4.57
N ASP A 67 1.79 12.35 -4.19
CA ASP A 67 0.80 13.27 -3.62
C ASP A 67 0.23 12.73 -2.29
N PRO A 68 1.08 12.55 -1.26
CA PRO A 68 0.65 11.98 0.02
C PRO A 68 -0.35 12.89 0.76
N LEU A 69 -0.37 14.18 0.43
CA LEU A 69 -1.33 15.16 0.97
C LEU A 69 -2.63 15.28 0.16
N ARG A 70 -2.81 14.46 -0.89
CA ARG A 70 -4.01 14.41 -1.73
C ARG A 70 -4.40 15.78 -2.32
N THR A 71 -3.41 16.56 -2.75
CA THR A 71 -3.58 17.88 -3.38
C THR A 71 -4.15 17.82 -4.80
N GLY A 72 -4.15 16.63 -5.42
CA GLY A 72 -4.53 16.40 -6.82
C GLY A 72 -3.46 16.85 -7.81
N LYS A 73 -2.22 17.07 -7.36
CA LYS A 73 -1.12 17.58 -8.18
C LYS A 73 0.20 16.90 -7.82
N ILE A 74 0.91 16.40 -8.83
CA ILE A 74 2.28 15.87 -8.69
C ILE A 74 3.23 16.70 -9.55
N LYS A 75 4.45 16.96 -9.08
CA LYS A 75 5.45 17.68 -9.90
C LYS A 75 5.97 16.77 -11.00
N ILE A 76 6.09 17.30 -12.22
CA ILE A 76 6.72 16.56 -13.33
C ILE A 76 8.14 16.14 -12.98
N GLN A 77 8.88 16.98 -12.25
CA GLN A 77 10.24 16.66 -11.82
C GLN A 77 10.29 15.44 -10.90
N ASP A 78 9.33 15.34 -9.98
CA ASP A 78 9.25 14.21 -9.04
C ASP A 78 8.82 12.94 -9.80
N THR A 79 7.87 13.05 -10.74
CA THR A 79 7.50 11.97 -11.66
C THR A 79 8.70 11.48 -12.49
N LEU A 80 9.58 12.37 -12.94
CA LEU A 80 10.77 11.99 -13.72
C LEU A 80 11.89 11.39 -12.86
N ALA A 81 11.91 11.66 -11.55
CA ALA A 81 12.95 11.23 -10.63
C ALA A 81 12.59 9.95 -9.86
N CYS A 82 11.31 9.58 -9.82
CA CYS A 82 10.83 8.42 -9.08
C CYS A 82 11.27 7.07 -9.68
N SER A 83 11.33 6.05 -8.84
CA SER A 83 11.66 4.67 -9.23
C SER A 83 10.56 4.03 -10.08
N PHE A 84 9.29 4.23 -9.73
CA PHE A 84 8.16 3.61 -10.45
C PHE A 84 8.02 4.07 -11.90
N LEU A 85 8.53 5.24 -12.29
CA LEU A 85 8.61 5.58 -13.71
C LEU A 85 9.56 4.64 -14.46
N VAL A 86 10.64 4.18 -13.82
CA VAL A 86 11.56 3.21 -14.42
C VAL A 86 10.81 1.91 -14.70
N ASP A 87 10.04 1.43 -13.73
CA ASP A 87 9.25 0.20 -13.85
C ASP A 87 8.23 0.30 -15.00
N LEU A 88 7.54 1.42 -15.13
CA LEU A 88 6.64 1.67 -16.28
C LEU A 88 7.39 1.65 -17.62
N LEU A 89 8.61 2.22 -17.67
CA LEU A 89 9.42 2.26 -18.89
C LEU A 89 10.03 0.90 -19.25
N GLU A 90 10.23 0.01 -18.28
CA GLU A 90 10.70 -1.37 -18.53
C GLU A 90 9.69 -2.19 -19.33
N LEU A 91 8.41 -1.83 -19.33
CA LEU A 91 7.38 -2.45 -20.18
C LEU A 91 7.59 -2.25 -21.69
N ARG A 92 8.54 -1.39 -22.08
CA ARG A 92 8.97 -1.22 -23.48
C ARG A 92 9.94 -2.30 -23.95
N ASP A 93 10.52 -3.07 -23.03
CA ASP A 93 11.42 -4.16 -23.34
C ASP A 93 10.62 -5.42 -23.67
N GLU A 94 10.75 -5.95 -24.89
CA GLU A 94 10.05 -7.18 -25.33
C GLU A 94 10.56 -8.42 -24.59
N GLU A 95 11.81 -8.40 -24.14
CA GLU A 95 12.48 -9.54 -23.49
C GLU A 95 12.39 -9.48 -21.95
N LEU A 96 11.47 -8.66 -21.41
CA LEU A 96 11.29 -8.53 -19.96
C LEU A 96 10.95 -9.89 -19.32
N SER A 97 11.79 -10.34 -18.40
CA SER A 97 11.66 -11.65 -17.76
C SER A 97 10.33 -11.78 -17.00
N LYS A 98 9.82 -13.01 -16.87
CA LYS A 98 8.60 -13.28 -16.10
C LYS A 98 8.73 -12.85 -14.63
N GLU A 99 9.89 -13.09 -14.02
CA GLU A 99 10.18 -12.69 -12.64
C GLU A 99 10.13 -11.16 -12.46
N SER A 100 10.70 -10.41 -13.43
CA SER A 100 10.59 -8.95 -13.44
C SER A 100 9.15 -8.48 -13.65
N GLN A 101 8.35 -9.19 -14.46
CA GLN A 101 6.93 -8.87 -14.62
C GLN A 101 6.13 -9.10 -13.33
N GLU A 102 6.42 -10.17 -12.59
CA GLU A 102 5.72 -10.48 -11.33
C GLU A 102 5.98 -9.46 -10.22
N THR A 103 7.13 -8.79 -10.25
CA THR A 103 7.53 -7.78 -9.27
C THR A 103 7.19 -6.35 -9.70
N ASN A 104 6.99 -6.11 -11.00
CA ASN A 104 6.66 -4.80 -11.55
C ASN A 104 5.16 -4.51 -11.43
N TRP A 105 4.79 -3.46 -10.68
CA TRP A 105 3.40 -3.04 -10.47
C TRP A 105 2.64 -2.72 -11.76
N PHE A 106 3.33 -2.19 -12.76
CA PHE A 106 2.74 -1.76 -14.03
C PHE A 106 2.54 -2.90 -15.03
N SER A 107 3.07 -4.10 -14.75
CA SER A 107 2.92 -5.24 -15.65
C SER A 107 1.46 -5.67 -15.77
N ALA A 108 1.10 -6.26 -16.92
CA ALA A 108 -0.23 -6.82 -17.12
C ALA A 108 -0.58 -7.89 -16.05
N PRO A 109 0.31 -8.84 -15.68
CA PRO A 109 0.05 -9.78 -14.60
C PRO A 109 -0.26 -9.11 -13.25
N SER A 110 0.51 -8.09 -12.86
CA SER A 110 0.30 -7.37 -11.60
C SER A 110 -1.03 -6.62 -11.58
N ALA A 111 -1.34 -5.87 -12.64
CA ALA A 111 -2.61 -5.14 -12.74
C ALA A 111 -3.82 -6.09 -12.73
N LEU A 112 -3.74 -7.20 -13.46
CA LEU A 112 -4.79 -8.23 -13.48
C LEU A 112 -4.93 -8.95 -12.14
N ARG A 113 -3.82 -9.20 -11.42
CA ARG A 113 -3.84 -9.77 -10.07
C ARG A 113 -4.63 -8.89 -9.12
N VAL A 114 -4.30 -7.59 -9.07
CA VAL A 114 -4.94 -6.64 -8.16
C VAL A 114 -6.42 -6.46 -8.49
N TYR A 115 -6.76 -6.34 -9.78
CA TYR A 115 -8.16 -6.26 -10.19
C TYR A 115 -8.92 -7.57 -9.96
N GLY A 116 -8.31 -8.72 -10.20
CA GLY A 116 -8.91 -10.03 -9.91
C GLY A 116 -9.18 -10.21 -8.42
N GLN A 117 -8.29 -9.71 -7.55
CA GLN A 117 -8.52 -9.69 -6.10
C GLN A 117 -9.74 -8.82 -5.73
N TYR A 118 -9.89 -7.65 -6.35
CA TYR A 118 -11.06 -6.80 -6.18
C TYR A 118 -12.36 -7.52 -6.56
N LEU A 119 -12.42 -8.12 -7.75
CA LEU A 119 -13.59 -8.89 -8.22
C LEU A 119 -13.90 -10.11 -7.35
N ASN A 120 -12.87 -10.72 -6.75
CA ASN A 120 -13.07 -11.86 -5.85
C ASN A 120 -13.68 -11.43 -4.50
N LEU A 121 -13.48 -10.17 -4.08
CA LEU A 121 -14.07 -9.63 -2.85
C LEU A 121 -15.51 -9.21 -3.09
N ASP A 122 -15.81 -8.57 -4.23
CA ASP A 122 -17.14 -8.14 -4.66
C ASP A 122 -18.06 -9.35 -4.93
N LYS A 123 -18.80 -9.78 -3.91
CA LYS A 123 -19.65 -10.99 -3.92
C LYS A 123 -21.00 -10.75 -4.55
N ASP A 124 -21.53 -9.53 -4.44
CA ASP A 124 -22.82 -9.19 -5.02
C ASP A 124 -22.70 -8.65 -6.45
N HIS A 125 -21.46 -8.42 -6.92
CA HIS A 125 -21.10 -7.96 -8.25
C HIS A 125 -21.64 -6.56 -8.55
N ASN A 126 -21.75 -5.71 -7.53
CA ASN A 126 -22.22 -4.33 -7.67
C ASN A 126 -21.10 -3.35 -8.10
N SER A 127 -19.86 -3.85 -8.28
CA SER A 127 -18.66 -3.10 -8.66
C SER A 127 -18.09 -2.17 -7.59
N MET A 128 -18.55 -2.29 -6.34
CA MET A 128 -18.02 -1.64 -5.15
C MET A 128 -17.72 -2.70 -4.07
N LEU A 129 -17.07 -2.31 -2.99
CA LEU A 129 -16.82 -3.19 -1.86
C LEU A 129 -17.42 -2.63 -0.58
N SER A 130 -18.26 -3.45 0.05
CA SER A 130 -18.68 -3.26 1.45
C SER A 130 -17.54 -3.54 2.43
N LYS A 131 -17.71 -3.12 3.69
CA LYS A 131 -16.77 -3.44 4.77
C LYS A 131 -16.65 -4.95 4.98
N GLU A 132 -17.77 -5.65 4.90
CA GLU A 132 -17.87 -7.10 5.06
C GLU A 132 -17.07 -7.82 3.98
N GLU A 133 -17.15 -7.38 2.73
CA GLU A 133 -16.35 -7.93 1.64
C GLU A 133 -14.87 -7.61 1.80
N LEU A 134 -14.51 -6.36 2.12
CA LEU A 134 -13.12 -5.99 2.35
C LEU A 134 -12.52 -6.71 3.57
N SER A 135 -13.32 -7.10 4.56
CA SER A 135 -12.86 -7.89 5.71
C SER A 135 -12.28 -9.25 5.30
N CYS A 136 -12.67 -9.76 4.13
CA CYS A 136 -12.14 -11.00 3.56
C CYS A 136 -10.82 -10.79 2.78
N TYR A 137 -10.25 -9.58 2.77
CA TYR A 137 -8.98 -9.30 2.11
C TYR A 137 -7.86 -10.18 2.70
N ARG A 138 -7.14 -10.88 1.81
CA ARG A 138 -6.05 -11.83 2.13
C ARG A 138 -6.47 -12.88 3.17
N THR A 139 -5.90 -12.83 4.36
CA THR A 139 -6.09 -13.82 5.43
C THR A 139 -7.29 -13.52 6.32
N ALA A 140 -8.05 -12.44 6.04
CA ALA A 140 -9.19 -12.01 6.84
C ALA A 140 -8.85 -11.81 8.34
N THR A 141 -7.63 -11.34 8.61
CA THR A 141 -7.07 -11.17 9.97
C THR A 141 -6.97 -9.72 10.40
N MET A 142 -7.40 -8.80 9.54
CA MET A 142 -7.37 -7.38 9.83
C MET A 142 -8.49 -7.02 10.81
N THR A 143 -8.19 -6.11 11.74
CA THR A 143 -9.10 -5.73 12.81
C THR A 143 -10.33 -5.00 12.29
N ASN A 144 -11.48 -5.26 12.92
CA ASN A 144 -12.73 -4.58 12.61
C ASN A 144 -12.63 -3.08 12.89
N VAL A 145 -11.93 -2.72 13.97
CA VAL A 145 -11.69 -1.31 14.33
C VAL A 145 -10.89 -0.60 13.24
N PHE A 146 -9.87 -1.24 12.66
CA PHE A 146 -9.13 -0.64 11.55
C PHE A 146 -10.00 -0.53 10.29
N LEU A 147 -10.76 -1.56 9.95
CA LEU A 147 -11.70 -1.53 8.82
C LEU A 147 -12.74 -0.42 8.97
N ASP A 148 -13.29 -0.23 10.17
CA ASP A 148 -14.20 0.89 10.46
C ASP A 148 -13.54 2.23 10.15
N ARG A 149 -12.27 2.41 10.55
CA ARG A 149 -11.52 3.62 10.26
C ARG A 149 -11.27 3.81 8.76
N VAL A 150 -10.97 2.74 8.03
CA VAL A 150 -10.83 2.79 6.56
C VAL A 150 -12.09 3.38 5.94
N PHE A 151 -13.27 2.83 6.24
CA PHE A 151 -14.54 3.28 5.65
C PHE A 151 -15.03 4.64 6.17
N GLN A 152 -14.57 5.08 7.35
CA GLN A 152 -14.85 6.42 7.87
C GLN A 152 -14.01 7.52 7.21
N GLU A 153 -12.80 7.19 6.74
CA GLU A 153 -11.83 8.16 6.23
C GLU A 153 -11.70 8.16 4.71
N CYS A 154 -12.08 7.07 4.05
CA CYS A 154 -12.02 6.94 2.61
C CYS A 154 -13.28 7.48 1.94
N LEU A 155 -13.22 7.67 0.62
CA LEU A 155 -14.38 8.04 -0.16
C LEU A 155 -15.27 6.79 -0.30
N THR A 156 -16.53 6.92 0.12
CA THR A 156 -17.53 5.87 -0.01
C THR A 156 -18.77 6.37 -0.74
N TYR A 157 -19.45 5.46 -1.43
CA TYR A 157 -20.73 5.67 -2.07
C TYR A 157 -21.73 4.72 -1.42
N ASP A 158 -22.69 5.27 -0.70
CA ASP A 158 -23.66 4.50 0.10
C ASP A 158 -23.03 3.48 1.07
N GLY A 159 -21.84 3.81 1.59
CA GLY A 159 -21.08 2.98 2.54
C GLY A 159 -20.13 1.99 1.89
N GLU A 160 -20.01 1.97 0.56
CA GLU A 160 -19.13 1.06 -0.18
C GLU A 160 -17.99 1.82 -0.86
N MET A 161 -16.84 1.17 -1.04
CA MET A 161 -15.65 1.77 -1.66
C MET A 161 -15.52 1.36 -3.13
N ASP A 162 -15.04 2.28 -3.97
CA ASP A 162 -14.75 1.99 -5.37
C ASP A 162 -13.35 1.36 -5.56
N TYR A 163 -13.08 0.90 -6.80
CA TYR A 163 -11.79 0.30 -7.15
C TYR A 163 -10.60 1.24 -6.89
N LYS A 164 -10.77 2.54 -7.14
CA LYS A 164 -9.70 3.53 -6.95
C LYS A 164 -9.33 3.67 -5.47
N THR A 165 -10.32 3.65 -4.59
CA THR A 165 -10.13 3.69 -3.14
C THR A 165 -9.57 2.37 -2.63
N TYR A 166 -9.97 1.24 -3.23
CA TYR A 166 -9.37 -0.07 -2.96
C TYR A 166 -7.88 -0.10 -3.32
N LEU A 167 -7.47 0.53 -4.42
CA LEU A 167 -6.04 0.62 -4.79
C LEU A 167 -5.23 1.37 -3.73
N ASP A 168 -5.74 2.48 -3.17
CA ASP A 168 -5.09 3.16 -2.03
C ASP A 168 -4.86 2.22 -0.86
N PHE A 169 -5.85 1.39 -0.56
CA PHE A 169 -5.77 0.40 0.51
C PHE A 169 -4.73 -0.69 0.21
N VAL A 170 -4.71 -1.25 -1.01
CA VAL A 170 -3.71 -2.26 -1.42
C VAL A 170 -2.30 -1.68 -1.40
N LEU A 171 -2.09 -0.51 -1.99
CA LEU A 171 -0.79 0.17 -2.04
C LEU A 171 -0.26 0.45 -0.64
N THR A 172 -1.13 0.84 0.27
CA THR A 172 -0.78 1.02 1.68
C THR A 172 -0.25 -0.27 2.31
N LEU A 173 -0.95 -1.40 2.14
CA LEU A 173 -0.61 -2.65 2.80
C LEU A 173 0.60 -3.37 2.18
N GLU A 174 0.79 -3.23 0.87
CA GLU A 174 1.95 -3.78 0.14
C GLU A 174 3.23 -2.97 0.39
N ASN A 175 3.12 -1.68 0.71
CA ASN A 175 4.27 -0.77 0.86
C ASN A 175 4.38 -0.12 2.24
N ARG A 176 4.05 -0.85 3.32
CA ARG A 176 4.02 -0.33 4.71
C ARG A 176 5.29 0.35 5.22
N LYS A 177 6.44 0.11 4.57
CA LYS A 177 7.71 0.77 4.90
C LYS A 177 7.82 2.19 4.32
N GLU A 178 7.06 2.48 3.27
CA GLU A 178 7.11 3.77 2.60
C GLU A 178 6.43 4.86 3.43
N PRO A 179 7.00 6.09 3.48
CA PRO A 179 6.41 7.20 4.22
C PRO A 179 4.96 7.51 3.83
N ALA A 180 4.61 7.38 2.55
CA ALA A 180 3.24 7.63 2.06
C ALA A 180 2.24 6.60 2.62
N ALA A 181 2.62 5.32 2.70
CA ALA A 181 1.79 4.28 3.30
C ALA A 181 1.66 4.47 4.82
N LEU A 182 2.76 4.80 5.51
CA LEU A 182 2.72 5.13 6.93
C LEU A 182 1.83 6.34 7.21
N GLN A 183 1.88 7.36 6.36
CA GLN A 183 1.01 8.53 6.48
C GLN A 183 -0.47 8.15 6.35
N TYR A 184 -0.81 7.28 5.39
CA TYR A 184 -2.16 6.77 5.22
C TYR A 184 -2.63 6.02 6.46
N ILE A 185 -1.84 5.05 6.96
CA ILE A 185 -2.22 4.27 8.15
C ILE A 185 -2.29 5.17 9.38
N PHE A 186 -1.35 6.09 9.56
CA PHE A 186 -1.34 7.02 10.69
C PHE A 186 -2.60 7.88 10.73
N LYS A 187 -3.10 8.36 9.57
CA LYS A 187 -4.37 9.07 9.49
C LYS A 187 -5.54 8.22 9.99
N LEU A 188 -5.54 6.92 9.70
CA LEU A 188 -6.58 5.99 10.19
C LEU A 188 -6.49 5.77 11.70
N LEU A 189 -5.26 5.68 12.24
CA LEU A 189 -4.98 5.48 13.66
C LEU A 189 -5.23 6.73 14.52
N ASP A 190 -4.95 7.92 14.00
CA ASP A 190 -5.17 9.19 14.70
C ASP A 190 -6.64 9.63 14.58
N THR A 191 -7.52 8.91 15.27
CA THR A 191 -8.98 9.06 15.13
C THR A 191 -9.50 10.45 15.54
N GLU A 192 -8.72 11.23 16.29
CA GLU A 192 -9.05 12.59 16.71
C GLU A 192 -8.25 13.67 15.96
N ASN A 193 -7.46 13.31 14.93
CA ASN A 193 -6.63 14.21 14.13
C ASN A 193 -5.74 15.13 14.97
N LYS A 194 -5.13 14.59 16.04
CA LYS A 194 -4.26 15.35 16.95
C LYS A 194 -2.82 15.51 16.44
N GLY A 195 -2.45 14.76 15.41
CA GLY A 195 -1.09 14.66 14.89
C GLY A 195 -0.19 13.72 15.70
N TYR A 196 -0.74 12.96 16.65
CA TYR A 196 0.01 12.00 17.47
C TYR A 196 -0.86 10.88 18.03
N LEU A 197 -0.26 9.70 18.19
CA LEU A 197 -0.82 8.56 18.91
C LEU A 197 -0.31 8.56 20.35
N ASN A 198 -1.20 8.33 21.31
CA ASN A 198 -0.86 8.14 22.71
C ASN A 198 -1.28 6.72 23.15
N VAL A 199 -1.02 6.40 24.41
CA VAL A 199 -1.35 5.08 25.00
C VAL A 199 -2.82 4.70 24.81
N PHE A 200 -3.74 5.67 24.85
CA PHE A 200 -5.15 5.40 24.64
C PHE A 200 -5.43 4.86 23.23
N PHE A 201 -4.90 5.50 22.18
CA PHE A 201 -5.10 5.04 20.81
C PHE A 201 -4.43 3.67 20.58
N LEU A 202 -3.22 3.46 21.09
CA LEU A 202 -2.56 2.15 20.99
C LEU A 202 -3.41 1.04 21.61
N ASN A 203 -3.95 1.27 22.81
CA ASN A 203 -4.81 0.30 23.50
C ASN A 203 -6.15 0.08 22.76
N TYR A 204 -6.71 1.15 22.18
CA TYR A 204 -7.97 1.09 21.45
C TYR A 204 -7.91 0.12 20.27
N PHE A 205 -6.86 0.21 19.45
CA PHE A 205 -6.64 -0.71 18.33
C PHE A 205 -6.21 -2.10 18.81
N PHE A 206 -5.27 -2.17 19.77
CA PHE A 206 -4.74 -3.46 20.23
C PHE A 206 -5.78 -4.33 20.95
N ARG A 207 -6.83 -3.73 21.55
CA ARG A 207 -7.91 -4.51 22.17
C ARG A 207 -8.59 -5.45 21.16
N ASP A 208 -8.77 -5.02 19.91
CA ASP A 208 -9.40 -5.84 18.88
C ASP A 208 -8.49 -7.01 18.48
N ILE A 209 -7.17 -6.80 18.47
CA ILE A 209 -6.17 -7.88 18.31
C ILE A 209 -6.31 -8.91 19.43
N GLN A 210 -6.38 -8.47 20.70
CA GLN A 210 -6.55 -9.38 21.84
C GLN A 210 -7.87 -10.16 21.78
N GLU A 211 -8.95 -9.55 21.28
CA GLU A 211 -10.24 -10.22 21.08
C GLU A 211 -10.13 -11.28 19.97
N LEU A 212 -9.52 -10.94 18.84
CA LEU A 212 -9.26 -11.89 17.75
C LEU A 212 -8.36 -13.06 18.20
N MET A 213 -7.35 -12.82 19.04
CA MET A 213 -6.54 -13.89 19.63
C MET A 213 -7.39 -14.89 20.42
N LYS A 214 -8.30 -14.39 21.26
CA LYS A 214 -9.21 -15.25 22.05
C LYS A 214 -10.12 -16.08 21.16
N ILE A 215 -10.67 -15.47 20.10
CA ILE A 215 -11.52 -16.16 19.12
C ILE A 215 -10.75 -17.31 18.45
N HIS A 216 -9.47 -17.12 18.17
CA HIS A 216 -8.58 -18.15 17.59
C HIS A 216 -7.97 -19.09 18.64
N GLY A 217 -8.45 -19.09 19.89
CA GLY A 217 -8.01 -19.99 20.96
C GLY A 217 -6.61 -19.70 21.50
N ARG A 218 -6.09 -18.48 21.30
CA ARG A 218 -4.77 -18.05 21.77
C ARG A 218 -4.88 -17.21 23.03
N ASN A 219 -3.87 -17.30 23.90
CA ASN A 219 -3.79 -16.44 25.08
C ASN A 219 -3.43 -15.01 24.66
N PRO A 220 -4.20 -13.99 25.08
CA PRO A 220 -3.91 -12.61 24.73
C PRO A 220 -2.62 -12.13 25.40
N VAL A 221 -1.79 -11.40 24.65
CA VAL A 221 -0.58 -10.74 25.18
C VAL A 221 -0.99 -9.50 25.98
N SER A 222 -0.21 -9.17 27.02
CA SER A 222 -0.41 -7.96 27.82
C SER A 222 -0.24 -6.70 26.98
N PHE A 223 -1.22 -5.79 27.03
CA PHE A 223 -1.07 -4.48 26.38
C PHE A 223 0.11 -3.68 26.97
N GLN A 224 0.41 -3.86 28.25
CA GLN A 224 1.52 -3.12 28.88
C GLN A 224 2.86 -3.50 28.24
N ASP A 225 3.07 -4.78 27.94
CA ASP A 225 4.31 -5.28 27.34
C ASP A 225 4.43 -4.78 25.90
N VAL A 226 3.36 -4.89 25.10
CA VAL A 226 3.31 -4.39 23.71
C VAL A 226 3.48 -2.87 23.67
N LYS A 227 2.90 -2.13 24.62
CA LYS A 227 3.08 -0.69 24.74
C LYS A 227 4.55 -0.37 24.99
N ASP A 228 5.17 -1.00 25.98
CA ASP A 228 6.58 -0.74 26.30
C ASP A 228 7.48 -1.06 25.09
N GLU A 229 7.23 -2.16 24.39
CA GLU A 229 7.95 -2.53 23.17
C GLU A 229 7.77 -1.53 22.02
N ILE A 230 6.54 -1.06 21.77
CA ILE A 230 6.26 -0.01 20.76
C ILE A 230 7.03 1.27 21.08
N PHE A 231 7.03 1.72 22.34
CA PHE A 231 7.75 2.93 22.73
C PHE A 231 9.28 2.74 22.64
N ASP A 232 9.79 1.55 22.93
CA ASP A 232 11.20 1.20 22.78
C ASP A 232 11.65 1.10 21.31
N MET A 233 10.78 0.63 20.42
CA MET A 233 11.04 0.63 18.96
C MET A 233 11.05 2.05 18.39
N VAL A 234 10.04 2.85 18.74
CA VAL A 234 9.82 4.18 18.12
C VAL A 234 10.74 5.24 18.71
N LYS A 235 11.00 5.18 20.02
CA LYS A 235 11.76 6.20 20.78
C LYS A 235 11.30 7.63 20.46
N PRO A 236 10.00 7.92 20.66
CA PRO A 236 9.42 9.18 20.22
C PRO A 236 10.08 10.39 20.90
N LYS A 237 10.09 11.53 20.21
CA LYS A 237 10.63 12.78 20.76
C LYS A 237 9.89 13.23 22.03
N ASP A 238 8.58 13.02 22.09
CA ASP A 238 7.77 13.20 23.30
C ASP A 238 7.49 11.82 23.89
N PRO A 239 7.89 11.53 25.15
CA PRO A 239 7.73 10.21 25.77
C PRO A 239 6.28 9.70 25.86
N LEU A 240 5.28 10.54 25.62
CA LEU A 240 3.86 10.18 25.71
C LEU A 240 3.14 10.20 24.35
N LYS A 241 3.83 10.59 23.27
CA LYS A 241 3.21 10.86 21.97
C LYS A 241 4.08 10.37 20.83
N ILE A 242 3.54 9.48 20.02
CA ILE A 242 4.15 9.00 18.78
C ILE A 242 3.56 9.79 17.61
N SER A 243 4.36 10.63 16.97
CA SER A 243 3.98 11.30 15.72
C SER A 243 4.28 10.43 14.50
N LEU A 244 3.72 10.79 13.34
CA LEU A 244 4.08 10.17 12.06
C LEU A 244 5.60 10.24 11.80
N GLN A 245 6.23 11.37 12.14
CA GLN A 245 7.66 11.54 11.94
C GLN A 245 8.48 10.62 12.84
N ASP A 246 8.01 10.33 14.06
CA ASP A 246 8.67 9.37 14.94
C ASP A 246 8.60 7.95 14.32
N LEU A 247 7.45 7.54 13.80
CA LEU A 247 7.29 6.25 13.10
C LEU A 247 8.24 6.14 11.89
N ILE A 248 8.28 7.16 11.03
CA ILE A 248 9.17 7.19 9.86
C ILE A 248 10.64 7.13 10.29
N ASN A 249 11.06 7.95 11.26
CA ASN A 249 12.46 8.04 11.67
C ASN A 249 12.95 6.79 12.42
N SER A 250 12.04 6.07 13.08
CA SER A 250 12.37 4.86 13.83
C SER A 250 12.80 3.69 12.94
N ASN A 251 12.42 3.67 11.66
CA ASN A 251 12.48 2.50 10.76
C ASN A 251 11.70 1.27 11.25
N HIS A 252 10.79 1.43 12.22
CA HIS A 252 9.91 0.36 12.72
C HIS A 252 8.42 0.70 12.52
N GLY A 253 8.11 1.75 11.75
CA GLY A 253 6.73 2.20 11.52
C GLY A 253 5.84 1.13 10.90
N ASP A 254 6.38 0.33 9.98
CA ASP A 254 5.68 -0.80 9.36
C ASP A 254 5.32 -1.87 10.40
N THR A 255 6.26 -2.21 11.28
CA THR A 255 6.06 -3.18 12.35
C THR A 255 5.01 -2.69 13.35
N VAL A 256 5.17 -1.46 13.84
CA VAL A 256 4.25 -0.85 14.83
C VAL A 256 2.83 -0.75 14.26
N THR A 257 2.68 -0.27 13.03
CA THR A 257 1.35 -0.17 12.41
C THR A 257 0.73 -1.54 12.20
N THR A 258 1.53 -2.55 11.81
CA THR A 258 1.07 -3.93 11.62
C THR A 258 0.54 -4.55 12.91
N ILE A 259 1.27 -4.40 14.01
CA ILE A 259 0.87 -4.86 15.35
C ILE A 259 -0.52 -4.35 15.72
N LEU A 260 -0.82 -3.10 15.35
CA LEU A 260 -2.07 -2.44 15.73
C LEU A 260 -3.27 -2.83 14.85
N ILE A 261 -3.06 -3.29 13.61
CA ILE A 261 -4.15 -3.41 12.63
C ILE A 261 -4.42 -4.82 12.14
N ASP A 262 -3.48 -5.77 12.23
CA ASP A 262 -3.59 -7.11 11.67
C ASP A 262 -3.13 -8.21 12.64
N LEU A 263 -4.02 -9.16 12.94
CA LEU A 263 -3.75 -10.26 13.87
C LEU A 263 -2.60 -11.15 13.39
N ASN A 264 -2.56 -11.46 12.09
CA ASN A 264 -1.54 -12.37 11.57
C ASN A 264 -0.17 -11.71 11.58
N GLY A 265 -0.10 -10.43 11.20
CA GLY A 265 1.09 -9.61 11.29
C GLY A 265 1.59 -9.45 12.73
N PHE A 266 0.70 -9.22 13.70
CA PHE A 266 1.06 -9.27 15.12
C PHE A 266 1.61 -10.65 15.52
N TRP A 267 0.95 -11.72 15.10
CA TRP A 267 1.38 -13.08 15.42
C TRP A 267 2.75 -13.43 14.85
N THR A 268 3.02 -13.07 13.59
CA THR A 268 4.33 -13.23 12.96
C THR A 268 5.40 -12.45 13.73
N TYR A 269 5.08 -11.25 14.20
CA TYR A 269 5.99 -10.44 15.00
C TYR A 269 6.30 -11.08 16.36
N GLU A 270 5.28 -11.55 17.10
CA GLU A 270 5.47 -12.20 18.40
C GLU A 270 6.32 -13.47 18.30
N ASN A 271 6.20 -14.22 17.20
CA ASN A 271 6.92 -15.48 17.00
C ASN A 271 8.21 -15.33 16.17
N ARG A 272 8.67 -14.09 15.92
CA ARG A 272 9.82 -13.80 15.05
C ARG A 272 11.09 -14.55 15.45
N GLU A 273 11.36 -14.69 16.76
CA GLU A 273 12.56 -15.38 17.25
C GLU A 273 12.52 -16.88 16.97
N ALA A 274 11.35 -17.52 17.12
CA ALA A 274 11.17 -18.94 16.83
C ALA A 274 11.24 -19.23 15.32
N LEU A 275 10.73 -18.32 14.49
CA LEU A 275 10.80 -18.45 13.03
C LEU A 275 12.25 -18.35 12.53
N VAL A 276 13.03 -17.41 13.06
CA VAL A 276 14.46 -17.26 12.73
C VAL A 276 15.27 -18.48 13.19
N ALA A 277 14.96 -19.06 14.35
CA ALA A 277 15.63 -20.27 14.82
C ALA A 277 15.38 -21.46 13.87
N ASN A 278 14.14 -21.66 13.42
CA ASN A 278 13.78 -22.74 12.50
C ASN A 278 14.40 -22.56 11.10
N ASP A 279 14.53 -21.33 10.61
CA ASP A 279 15.18 -21.07 9.31
C ASP A 279 16.68 -21.34 9.37
N ASN A 280 17.34 -21.01 10.49
CA ASN A 280 18.75 -21.33 10.70
C ASN A 280 18.98 -22.85 10.81
N GLU A 281 18.15 -23.59 11.55
CA GLU A 281 18.23 -25.06 11.63
C GLU A 281 18.03 -25.74 10.27
N ASN A 282 17.07 -25.27 9.46
CA ASN A 282 16.85 -25.81 8.11
C ASN A 282 17.98 -25.46 7.12
N SER A 283 18.72 -24.38 7.36
CA SER A 283 19.86 -23.98 6.52
C SER A 283 21.15 -24.76 6.85
N GLU A 284 21.33 -25.18 8.11
CA GLU A 284 22.47 -26.01 8.52
C GLU A 284 22.38 -27.45 7.98
N ASP A 285 21.16 -27.98 7.77
CA ASP A 285 20.93 -29.30 7.18
C ASP A 285 21.15 -29.37 5.65
N LEU A 286 21.30 -28.22 4.96
CA LEU A 286 21.54 -28.14 3.51
C LEU A 286 23.02 -28.01 3.13
N ASP A 287 23.89 -27.66 4.09
CA ASP A 287 25.34 -27.53 3.86
C ASP A 287 26.12 -28.83 4.12
N ASP A 288 25.44 -29.90 4.56
CA ASP A 288 26.02 -31.22 4.87
C ASP A 288 25.62 -32.33 3.86
N THR A 289 25.12 -31.98 2.66
CA THR A 289 24.82 -32.94 1.56
C THR A 289 25.50 -32.62 0.23
#